data_AF-A0ABD5TS21-F1
#
_entry.id   AF-A0ABD5TS21-F1
#
_cell.length_a   1.000
_cell.length_b   1.000
_cell.length_c   1.000
_cell.angle_alpha   90.00
_cell.angle_beta   90.00
_cell.angle_gamma   90.00
#
_symmetry.space_group_name_H-M   'P 1'
#
loop_
_entity.id
_entity.type
_entity.pdbx_description
1 polymer ?
#
loop_
_entity_poly.entity_id
_entity_poly.type
_entity_poly.pdbx_seq_one_letter_code
_entity_poly.pdbx_strand_id
1 'polypeptide(L)' 'MKGGLVTTVDAAVLDYDDKPIPNLSAASNSAAHIMGIGYAGGGATIGPNIVYGFIAGQNAAGRDR' A
#
# COMPACT_ATOMS: atom_id res chain seq x y z
N MET A 1 -16.29 0.15 -3.26
CA MET A 1 -15.43 0.02 -2.07
C MET A 1 -14.00 -0.19 -2.56
N LYS A 2 -13.04 0.58 -2.03
CA LYS A 2 -11.59 0.42 -2.30
C LYS A 2 -10.90 -0.09 -1.02
N GLY A 3 -11.35 -1.26 -0.56
CA GLY A 3 -10.78 -1.92 0.62
C GLY A 3 -9.54 -2.72 0.27
N GLY A 4 -8.77 -3.12 1.28
CA GLY A 4 -7.57 -3.93 1.11
C GLY A 4 -6.81 -4.01 2.43
N LEU A 5 -5.62 -4.59 2.39
CA LEU A 5 -4.74 -4.68 3.55
C LEU A 5 -4.31 -3.28 4.01
N VAL A 6 -4.34 -3.03 5.32
CA VAL A 6 -3.81 -1.79 5.88
C VAL A 6 -2.29 -1.88 5.83
N THR A 7 -1.65 -0.83 5.32
CA THR A 7 -0.20 -0.78 5.16
C THR A 7 0.39 0.49 5.75
N THR A 8 1.64 0.41 6.18
CA THR A 8 2.46 1.59 6.48
C THR A 8 2.77 2.41 5.22
N VAL A 9 3.40 3.57 5.39
CA VAL A 9 3.90 4.40 4.28
C VAL A 9 4.94 3.67 3.42
N ASP A 10 5.64 2.70 4.01
CA ASP A 10 6.66 1.86 3.36
C ASP A 10 6.05 0.56 2.77
N ALA A 11 4.73 0.49 2.70
CA ALA A 11 3.95 -0.64 2.16
C ALA A 11 4.04 -1.96 2.94
N ALA A 12 4.51 -1.94 4.19
CA ALA A 12 4.45 -3.11 5.09
C ALA A 12 3.01 -3.32 5.60
N VAL A 13 2.52 -4.56 5.54
CA VAL A 13 1.15 -4.90 5.99
C VAL A 13 1.08 -4.88 7.51
N LEU A 14 0.01 -4.30 8.05
CA LEU A 14 -0.27 -4.27 9.49
C LEU A 14 -1.16 -5.44 9.93
N ASP A 15 -0.89 -5.95 11.13
CA ASP A 15 -1.79 -6.85 11.85
C ASP A 15 -2.90 -6.06 12.58
N TYR A 16 -3.71 -6.76 13.39
CA TYR A 16 -4.81 -6.15 14.14
C TYR A 16 -4.35 -5.27 15.32
N ASP A 17 -3.08 -5.34 15.71
CA ASP A 17 -2.46 -4.52 16.76
C ASP A 17 -1.64 -3.36 16.14
N ASP A 18 -1.86 -3.04 14.86
CA ASP A 18 -1.12 -2.05 14.07
C ASP A 18 0.39 -2.32 13.97
N LYS A 19 0.82 -3.59 14.06
CA LYS A 19 2.23 -3.98 13.93
C LYS A 19 2.55 -4.49 12.53
N PRO A 20 3.69 -4.10 11.94
CA PRO A 20 4.13 -4.65 10.66
C PRO A 20 4.33 -6.16 10.72
N ILE A 21 3.73 -6.88 9.78
CA ILE A 21 3.94 -8.31 9.58
C ILE A 21 5.24 -8.50 8.80
N PRO A 22 6.25 -9.21 9.35
CA PRO A 22 7.54 -9.37 8.69
C PRO A 22 7.41 -10.05 7.32
N ASN A 23 8.12 -9.50 6.33
CA ASN A 23 8.16 -9.99 4.94
C ASN A 23 6.80 -9.97 4.20
N LEU A 24 5.82 -9.23 4.70
CA LEU A 24 4.53 -9.07 4.05
C LEU A 24 4.32 -7.61 3.65
N SER A 25 4.29 -7.37 2.34
CA SER A 25 4.01 -6.05 1.76
C SER A 25 2.80 -6.12 0.84
N ALA A 26 2.02 -5.04 0.77
CA ALA A 26 0.89 -4.94 -0.14
C ALA A 26 0.87 -3.59 -0.85
N ALA A 27 0.40 -3.57 -2.08
CA ALA A 27 0.29 -2.36 -2.88
C ALA A 27 -0.90 -2.43 -3.82
N SER A 28 -1.21 -1.28 -4.43
CA SER A 28 -2.27 -1.16 -5.43
C SER A 28 -3.62 -1.66 -4.88
N ASN A 29 -4.44 -2.31 -5.70
CA ASN A 29 -5.78 -2.79 -5.33
C ASN A 29 -5.80 -3.85 -4.21
N SER A 30 -4.65 -4.42 -3.85
CA SER A 30 -4.54 -5.35 -2.71
C SER A 30 -4.38 -4.63 -1.37
N ALA A 31 -4.02 -3.35 -1.38
CA ALA A 31 -3.90 -2.49 -0.19
C ALA A 31 -5.11 -1.56 -0.07
N ALA A 32 -5.41 -1.13 1.15
CA ALA A 32 -6.43 -0.12 1.41
C ALA A 32 -6.02 1.18 0.70
N HIS A 33 -6.87 1.67 -0.21
CA HIS A 33 -6.50 2.79 -1.05
C HIS A 33 -6.53 4.11 -0.26
N ILE A 34 -5.47 4.93 -0.35
CA ILE A 34 -5.32 6.18 0.41
C ILE A 34 -6.47 7.17 0.21
N MET A 35 -7.12 7.15 -0.96
CA MET A 35 -8.27 7.99 -1.28
C MET A 35 -9.61 7.49 -0.68
N GLY A 36 -9.62 6.37 0.06
CA GLY A 36 -10.81 5.80 0.67
C GLY A 36 -11.97 5.61 -0.32
N ILE A 37 -13.16 6.10 0.04
CA ILE A 37 -14.34 6.06 -0.82
C ILE A 37 -14.30 7.07 -1.99
N GLY A 38 -13.39 8.04 -1.96
CA GLY A 38 -13.31 9.11 -2.93
C GLY A 38 -12.50 8.78 -4.19
N TYR A 39 -12.67 9.62 -5.21
CA TYR A 39 -11.83 9.65 -6.39
C TYR A 39 -11.50 11.11 -6.71
N ALA A 40 -10.24 11.50 -6.47
CA ALA A 40 -9.81 12.89 -6.53
C ALA A 40 -9.80 13.47 -7.97
N GLY A 41 -9.86 12.63 -9.00
CA GLY A 41 -9.84 13.04 -10.41
C GLY A 41 -9.33 11.94 -11.33
N GLY A 42 -9.39 12.15 -12.65
CA GLY A 42 -8.89 11.20 -13.64
C GLY A 42 -7.42 10.80 -13.39
N GLY A 43 -7.16 9.52 -13.18
CA GLY A 43 -5.83 8.98 -12.89
C GLY A 43 -5.51 8.81 -11.40
N ALA A 44 -6.40 9.20 -10.48
CA ALA A 44 -6.20 9.11 -9.03
C ALA A 44 -6.11 7.68 -8.46
N THR A 45 -6.19 6.66 -9.32
CA THR A 45 -5.93 5.26 -8.96
C THR A 45 -4.64 4.77 -9.59
N ILE A 46 -4.42 5.02 -10.88
CA ILE A 46 -3.22 4.54 -11.59
C ILE A 46 -1.94 5.19 -11.04
N GLY A 47 -1.93 6.51 -10.88
CA GLY A 47 -0.75 7.24 -10.40
C GLY A 47 -0.27 6.74 -9.03
N PRO A 48 -1.14 6.76 -7.99
CA PRO A 48 -0.80 6.23 -6.68
C PRO A 48 -0.43 4.75 -6.71
N ASN A 49 -1.15 3.92 -7.48
CA ASN A 49 -0.86 2.48 -7.54
C ASN A 49 0.54 2.17 -8.10
N ILE A 50 1.02 2.93 -9.08
CA ILE A 50 2.38 2.76 -9.63
C ILE A 50 3.43 3.16 -8.58
N VAL A 51 3.25 4.29 -7.90
CA VAL A 51 4.20 4.78 -6.89
C VAL A 51 4.27 3.82 -5.69
N TYR A 52 3.13 3.44 -5.13
CA TYR A 52 3.10 2.50 -4.00
C TYR A 52 3.54 1.08 -4.41
N GLY A 53 3.32 0.68 -5.66
CA GLY A 53 3.88 -0.56 -6.20
C GLY A 53 5.42 -0.55 -6.21
N PHE A 54 6.04 0.58 -6.54
CA PHE A 54 7.49 0.73 -6.49
C PHE A 54 8.01 0.68 -5.05
N ILE A 55 7.37 1.39 -4.11
CA ILE A 55 7.72 1.37 -2.69
C ILE A 55 7.64 -0.06 -2.13
N ALA A 56 6.53 -0.76 -2.37
CA ALA A 56 6.39 -2.15 -1.96
C ALA A 56 7.46 -3.07 -2.55
N GLY A 57 7.86 -2.85 -3.81
CA GLY A 57 8.95 -3.59 -4.44
C GLY A 57 10.31 -3.36 -3.76
N GLN A 58 10.61 -2.13 -3.35
CA GLN A 58 11.83 -1.81 -2.59
C GLN A 58 11.81 -2.44 -1.20
N ASN A 59 10.67 -2.36 -0.52
CA ASN A 59 10.45 -2.94 0.79
C ASN A 59 10.60 -4.48 0.75
N ALA A 60 9.96 -5.14 -0.23
CA ALA A 60 10.05 -6.58 -0.46
C ALA A 60 11.48 -7.03 -0.82
N ALA A 61 12.25 -6.18 -1.50
CA ALA A 61 13.66 -6.45 -1.80
C ALA A 61 14.61 -6.21 -0.60
N GLY A 62 14.08 -5.84 0.57
CA GLY A 62 14.87 -5.52 1.76
C GLY A 62 15.77 -4.29 1.59
N ARG A 63 15.37 -3.37 0.69
CA ARG A 63 16.09 -2.13 0.39
C ARG A 63 15.63 -0.98 1.29
N ASP A 64 14.46 -1.09 1.92
CA ASP A 64 14.12 -0.35 3.13
C ASP A 64 14.81 -1.03 4.32
N ARG A 65 15.86 -0.40 4.83
CA ARG A 65 16.48 -0.69 6.13
C ARG A 65 16.85 0.62 6.80
#